data_AF-A0A058Z1Z0-F1
#
_entry.id   AF-A0A058Z1Z0-F1
#
_cell.length_a   1.000
_cell.length_b   1.000
_cell.length_c   1.000
_cell.angle_alpha   90.00
_cell.angle_beta   90.00
_cell.angle_gamma   90.00
#
_symmetry.space_group_name_H-M   'P 1'
#
loop_
_entity.id
_entity.type
_entity.pdbx_description
1 polymer ?
#
loop_
_entity_poly.entity_id
_entity_poly.type
_entity_poly.pdbx_seq_one_letter_code
_entity_poly.pdbx_strand_id
1 'polypeptide(L)'
;MTVRYAAPEVIGAFQRGVALDRAAFLPADVYSAAVMLLECLTRAVPWPNMDMQGIVSAVQAGSRPSTSALSPDMGDLVHASWQTDAGQRPSAGALRQRCVMFFVAAGGLGQ
;
A
#
# COMPACT_ATOMS: atom_id res chain seq x y z
N MET A 1 -1.99 16.12 -3.05
CA MET A 1 -1.70 14.67 -3.10
C MET A 1 -0.79 14.33 -1.94
N THR A 2 -1.09 13.29 -1.17
CA THR A 2 -0.19 12.81 -0.10
C THR A 2 0.71 11.71 -0.66
N VAL A 3 1.89 12.11 -1.15
CA VAL A 3 2.81 11.27 -1.94
C VAL A 3 3.19 9.93 -1.30
N ARG A 4 3.24 9.86 0.04
CA ARG A 4 3.64 8.66 0.80
C ARG A 4 2.78 7.43 0.48
N TYR A 5 1.52 7.64 0.15
CA TYR A 5 0.53 6.59 -0.11
C TYR A 5 0.22 6.43 -1.60
N ALA A 6 0.80 7.26 -2.47
CA ALA A 6 0.43 7.28 -3.88
C ALA A 6 1.01 6.08 -4.64
N ALA A 7 0.15 5.41 -5.41
CA ALA A 7 0.55 4.31 -6.29
C ALA A 7 1.38 4.80 -7.49
N PRO A 8 2.22 3.95 -8.11
CA PRO A 8 3.07 4.32 -9.25
C PRO A 8 2.29 4.96 -10.41
N GLU A 9 1.11 4.44 -10.73
CA GLU A 9 0.26 4.94 -11.81
C GLU A 9 -0.39 6.30 -11.49
N VAL A 10 -0.68 6.57 -10.21
CA VAL A 10 -1.18 7.89 -9.75
C VAL A 10 -0.07 8.93 -9.89
N ILE A 11 1.14 8.59 -9.46
CA ILE A 11 2.32 9.45 -9.60
C ILE A 11 2.59 9.72 -11.08
N GLY A 12 2.57 8.67 -11.91
CA GLY A 12 2.83 8.80 -13.34
C GLY A 12 1.78 9.65 -14.07
N ALA A 13 0.49 9.51 -13.74
CA ALA A 13 -0.57 10.34 -14.30
C ALA A 13 -0.40 11.82 -13.90
N PHE A 14 -0.11 12.07 -12.62
CA PHE A 14 0.14 13.42 -12.12
C PHE A 14 1.34 14.10 -12.79
N GLN A 15 2.47 13.40 -12.91
CA GLN A 15 3.67 13.92 -13.58
C GLN A 15 3.44 14.26 -15.05
N ARG A 16 2.60 13.49 -15.75
CA ARG A 16 2.24 13.75 -17.14
C ARG A 16 1.14 14.81 -17.31
N GLY A 17 0.50 15.25 -16.22
CA GLY A 17 -0.63 16.16 -16.27
C GLY A 17 -1.87 15.55 -16.95
N VAL A 18 -2.05 14.23 -16.86
CA VAL A 18 -3.17 13.52 -17.47
C VAL A 18 -4.09 12.93 -16.41
N ALA A 19 -5.36 12.71 -16.77
CA ALA A 19 -6.28 11.96 -15.93
C ALA A 19 -5.82 10.50 -15.80
N LEU A 20 -5.99 9.93 -14.61
CA LEU A 20 -5.79 8.50 -14.39
C LEU A 20 -6.91 7.70 -15.06
N ASP A 21 -6.58 6.53 -15.61
CA ASP A 21 -7.58 5.59 -16.11
C ASP A 21 -8.52 5.15 -14.97
N ARG A 22 -9.83 5.12 -15.23
CA ARG A 22 -10.84 4.69 -14.26
C ARG A 22 -10.58 3.26 -13.76
N ALA A 23 -10.05 2.39 -14.62
CA ALA A 23 -9.71 1.02 -14.22
C ALA A 23 -8.63 0.97 -13.12
N ALA A 24 -7.82 2.01 -13.00
CA ALA A 24 -6.76 2.12 -12.00
C ALA A 24 -7.21 2.74 -10.67
N PHE A 25 -8.43 3.26 -10.56
CA PHE A 25 -8.89 3.94 -9.34
C PHE A 25 -8.91 2.99 -8.13
N LEU A 26 -9.62 1.86 -8.25
CA LEU A 26 -9.74 0.90 -7.15
C LEU A 26 -8.39 0.23 -6.79
N PRO A 27 -7.56 -0.21 -7.75
CA PRO A 27 -6.22 -0.69 -7.43
C PRO A 27 -5.31 0.33 -6.76
N ALA A 28 -5.42 1.62 -7.11
CA ALA A 28 -4.65 2.69 -6.48
C ALA A 28 -5.06 2.90 -5.01
N ASP A 29 -6.36 2.78 -4.71
CA ASP A 29 -6.86 2.82 -3.33
C ASP A 29 -6.34 1.63 -2.52
N VAL A 30 -6.27 0.43 -3.12
CA VAL A 30 -5.69 -0.77 -2.46
C VAL A 30 -4.21 -0.59 -2.13
N TYR A 31 -3.43 0.00 -3.04
CA TYR A 31 -2.04 0.35 -2.77
C TYR A 31 -1.94 1.31 -1.57
N SER A 32 -2.76 2.36 -1.57
CA SER A 32 -2.78 3.37 -0.49
C SER A 32 -3.15 2.73 0.85
N ALA A 33 -4.16 1.86 0.86
CA ALA A 33 -4.59 1.12 2.03
C ALA A 33 -3.50 0.17 2.57
N ALA A 34 -2.69 -0.44 1.69
CA ALA A 34 -1.57 -1.29 2.10
C ALA A 34 -0.47 -0.50 2.83
N VAL A 35 -0.10 0.67 2.30
CA VAL A 35 0.88 1.56 2.95
C VAL A 35 0.34 2.05 4.30
N MET A 36 -0.95 2.40 4.37
CA MET A 36 -1.60 2.80 5.61
C MET A 36 -1.67 1.65 6.63
N LEU A 37 -1.98 0.42 6.18
CA LEU A 37 -1.99 -0.76 7.04
C LEU A 37 -0.60 -1.00 7.66
N LEU A 38 0.47 -0.91 6.86
CA LEU A 38 1.84 -1.00 7.36
C LEU A 38 2.11 0.05 8.44
N GLU A 39 1.75 1.31 8.19
CA GLU A 39 1.91 2.40 9.17
C GLU A 39 1.15 2.11 10.47
N CYS A 40 -0.10 1.65 10.38
CA CYS A 40 -0.90 1.33 11.55
C CYS A 40 -0.29 0.19 12.38
N LEU A 41 0.22 -0.85 11.72
CA LEU A 41 0.78 -2.03 12.38
C LEU A 41 2.16 -1.75 13.00
N THR A 42 3.00 -0.99 12.31
CA THR A 42 4.36 -0.67 12.79
C THR A 42 4.40 0.57 13.69
N ARG A 43 3.34 1.40 13.66
CA ARG A 43 3.30 2.73 14.28
C ARG A 43 4.46 3.64 13.84
N ALA A 44 4.99 3.39 12.63
CA ALA A 44 6.11 4.12 12.07
C ALA A 44 5.73 4.76 10.73
N VAL A 45 6.27 5.95 10.48
CA VAL A 45 6.02 6.70 9.24
C VAL A 45 6.56 5.91 8.04
N PRO A 46 5.73 5.67 7.00
CA PRO A 46 6.19 5.08 5.75
C PRO A 46 7.23 6.00 5.09
N TRP A 47 8.32 5.42 4.58
CA TRP A 47 9.43 6.16 3.97
C TRP A 47 10.14 7.13 4.94
N PRO A 48 10.77 6.60 6.00
CA PRO A 48 11.48 7.45 6.95
C PRO A 48 12.62 8.21 6.26
N ASN A 49 12.80 9.48 6.63
CA ASN A 49 13.88 10.35 6.13
C ASN A 49 13.88 10.61 4.61
N MET A 50 12.79 10.30 3.90
CA MET A 50 12.62 10.67 2.50
C MET A 50 11.68 11.88 2.36
N ASP A 51 12.08 12.80 1.49
CA ASP A 51 11.25 13.90 1.03
C ASP A 51 10.30 13.43 -0.10
N MET A 52 9.48 14.36 -0.61
CA MET A 52 8.50 14.04 -1.65
C MET A 52 9.16 13.46 -2.92
N GLN A 53 10.26 14.06 -3.37
CA GLN A 53 10.91 13.66 -4.62
C GLN A 53 11.62 12.32 -4.48
N GLY A 54 12.24 12.06 -3.33
CA GLY A 54 12.82 10.77 -2.99
C GLY A 54 11.78 9.65 -3.00
N ILE A 55 10.61 9.88 -2.40
CA ILE A 55 9.51 8.90 -2.40
C ILE A 55 9.02 8.63 -3.82
N VAL A 56 8.79 9.67 -4.62
CA VAL A 56 8.38 9.52 -6.04
C VAL A 56 9.36 8.65 -6.80
N SER A 57 10.65 8.93 -6.64
CA SER A 57 11.72 8.21 -7.36
C SER A 57 11.80 6.76 -6.90
N ALA A 58 11.70 6.50 -5.59
CA ALA A 58 11.71 5.17 -5.02
C ALA A 58 10.51 4.32 -5.49
N VAL A 59 9.30 4.88 -5.47
CA VAL A 59 8.07 4.18 -5.90
C VAL A 59 8.15 3.82 -7.38
N GLN A 60 8.59 4.75 -8.23
CA GLN A 60 8.76 4.50 -9.67
C GLN A 60 9.86 3.47 -9.96
N ALA A 61 10.91 3.40 -9.14
CA ALA A 61 11.94 2.37 -9.22
C ALA A 61 11.51 0.99 -8.70
N GLY A 62 10.28 0.85 -8.21
CA GLY A 62 9.76 -0.40 -7.67
C GLY A 62 10.09 -0.65 -6.20
N SER A 63 10.77 0.29 -5.52
CA SER A 63 11.03 0.19 -4.08
C SER A 63 9.73 0.29 -3.29
N ARG A 64 9.74 -0.28 -2.08
CA ARG A 64 8.62 -0.23 -1.13
C ARG A 64 9.13 0.02 0.29
N PRO A 65 8.29 0.52 1.22
CA PRO A 65 8.63 0.57 2.63
C PRO A 65 9.00 -0.80 3.20
N SER A 66 9.85 -0.82 4.23
CA SER A 66 10.22 -2.08 4.88
C SER A 66 9.03 -2.72 5.59
N THR A 67 8.83 -4.03 5.38
CA THR A 67 7.86 -4.87 6.10
C THR A 67 8.52 -5.72 7.19
N SER A 68 9.80 -5.50 7.50
CA SER A 68 10.60 -6.34 8.41
C SER A 68 10.07 -6.42 9.83
N ALA A 69 9.23 -5.47 10.25
CA ALA A 69 8.59 -5.44 11.57
C ALA A 69 7.27 -6.23 11.63
N LEU A 70 6.78 -6.72 10.50
CA LEU A 70 5.54 -7.50 10.41
C LEU A 70 5.84 -9.01 10.48
N SER A 71 4.83 -9.80 10.89
CA SER A 71 4.90 -11.25 10.67
C SER A 71 4.93 -11.57 9.17
N PRO A 72 5.51 -12.71 8.76
CA PRO A 72 5.59 -13.09 7.34
C PRO A 72 4.25 -13.00 6.61
N ASP A 73 3.20 -13.60 7.17
CA ASP A 73 1.87 -13.62 6.53
C ASP A 73 1.26 -12.23 6.33
N MET A 74 1.53 -11.30 7.26
CA MET A 74 1.07 -9.92 7.16
C MET A 74 1.93 -9.12 6.19
N GLY A 75 3.24 -9.38 6.18
CA GLY A 75 4.17 -8.87 5.18
C GLY A 75 3.72 -9.25 3.77
N ASP A 76 3.30 -10.50 3.55
CA ASP A 76 2.79 -11.00 2.28
C ASP A 76 1.47 -10.34 1.87
N LEU A 77 0.57 -10.07 2.82
CA LEU A 77 -0.67 -9.31 2.54
C LEU A 77 -0.36 -7.90 2.08
N VAL A 78 0.49 -7.17 2.82
CA VAL A 78 0.92 -5.82 2.46
C VAL A 78 1.61 -5.85 1.10
N HIS A 79 2.49 -6.85 0.87
CA HIS A 79 3.23 -6.97 -0.38
C HIS A 79 2.33 -7.24 -1.59
N ALA A 80 1.36 -8.15 -1.47
CA ALA A 80 0.39 -8.40 -2.53
C ALA A 80 -0.46 -7.16 -2.85
N SER A 81 -0.66 -6.27 -1.89
CA SER A 81 -1.56 -5.12 -2.01
C SER A 81 -0.92 -3.88 -2.63
N TRP A 82 0.42 -3.83 -2.72
CA TRP A 82 1.14 -2.70 -3.31
C TRP A 82 2.02 -3.08 -4.52
N GLN A 83 1.61 -4.12 -5.26
CA GLN A 83 2.31 -4.56 -6.48
C GLN A 83 2.46 -3.43 -7.49
N THR A 84 3.56 -3.44 -8.25
CA THR A 84 3.78 -2.44 -9.31
C THR A 84 2.68 -2.50 -10.36
N ASP A 85 2.33 -3.70 -10.79
CA ASP A 85 1.17 -3.93 -11.64
C ASP A 85 -0.13 -3.78 -10.84
N ALA A 86 -0.95 -2.81 -11.23
CA ALA A 86 -2.25 -2.54 -10.61
C ALA A 86 -3.21 -3.73 -10.72
N GLY A 87 -3.16 -4.51 -11.82
CA GLY A 87 -4.05 -5.65 -12.04
C GLY A 87 -3.75 -6.86 -11.15
N GLN A 88 -2.56 -6.91 -10.55
CA GLN A 88 -2.14 -8.00 -9.64
C GLN A 88 -2.52 -7.75 -8.18
N ARG A 89 -3.01 -6.54 -7.86
CA ARG A 89 -3.43 -6.20 -6.50
C ARG A 89 -4.77 -6.88 -6.20
N PRO A 90 -5.01 -7.33 -4.95
CA PRO A 90 -6.29 -7.88 -4.55
C PRO A 90 -7.37 -6.79 -4.63
N SER A 91 -8.64 -7.20 -4.69
CA SER A 91 -9.74 -6.25 -4.49
C SER A 91 -9.75 -5.73 -3.04
N ALA A 92 -10.37 -4.56 -2.83
CA ALA A 92 -10.57 -4.01 -1.49
C ALA A 92 -11.33 -4.98 -0.57
N GLY A 93 -12.29 -5.74 -1.11
CA GLY A 93 -13.01 -6.78 -0.39
C GLY A 93 -12.09 -7.91 0.08
N ALA A 94 -11.20 -8.40 -0.79
CA ALA A 94 -10.23 -9.44 -0.45
C ALA A 94 -9.19 -8.95 0.57
N LEU A 95 -8.69 -7.72 0.43
CA LEU A 95 -7.80 -7.08 1.41
C LEU A 95 -8.48 -7.03 2.79
N ARG A 96 -9.72 -6.49 2.85
CA ARG A 96 -10.51 -6.43 4.09
C ARG A 96 -10.69 -7.82 4.72
N GLN A 97 -11.05 -8.82 3.93
CA GLN A 97 -11.27 -10.18 4.42
C GLN A 97 -9.99 -10.76 5.07
N ARG A 98 -8.83 -10.56 4.44
CA ARG A 98 -7.54 -11.00 5.00
C ARG A 98 -7.20 -10.25 6.29
N CYS A 99 -7.42 -8.92 6.34
CA CYS A 99 -7.24 -8.15 7.58
C CYS A 99 -8.12 -8.68 8.72
N VAL A 100 -9.40 -8.97 8.45
CA VAL A 100 -10.32 -9.55 9.44
C VAL A 100 -9.82 -10.91 9.93
N MET A 101 -9.36 -11.78 9.02
CA MET A 101 -8.81 -13.08 9.39
C MET A 101 -7.64 -12.95 10.37
N PHE A 102 -6.70 -12.03 10.11
CA PHE A 102 -5.58 -11.77 11.02
C PHE A 102 -6.04 -11.20 12.37
N PHE A 103 -7.00 -10.27 12.35
CA PHE A 103 -7.56 -9.70 13.59
C PHE A 103 -8.20 -10.77 14.47
N VAL A 104 -8.99 -11.68 13.88
CA VAL A 104 -9.60 -12.80 14.59
C VAL A 104 -8.54 -13.75 15.12
N ALA A 105 -7.55 -14.11 14.30
CA ALA A 105 -6.45 -14.98 14.72
C ALA A 105 -5.62 -14.39 15.89
N ALA A 106 -5.53 -13.07 15.97
CA ALA A 106 -4.91 -12.35 17.08
C ALA A 106 -5.81 -12.22 18.33
N GLY A 107 -6.99 -12.85 18.35
CA GLY A 107 -7.91 -12.83 19.49
C GLY A 107 -8.82 -11.58 19.55
N GLY A 108 -8.91 -10.80 18.48
CA GLY A 108 -9.62 -9.51 18.47
C GLY A 108 -11.13 -9.55 18.73
N LEU A 109 -11.76 -10.74 18.71
CA LEU A 109 -13.18 -10.94 19.05
C LEU A 109 -13.42 -11.36 20.51
N GLY A 110 -12.35 -11.59 21.29
CA GLY A 110 -12.43 -12.00 22.69
C GLY A 110 -12.30 -10.84 23.69
N GLN A 111 -12.45 -9.59 23.23
CA GLN A 111 -12.43 -8.38 24.05
C GLN A 111 -13.84 -8.01 24.50
#